data_AF-A0A924V5C0-F1
#
_entry.id   AF-A0A924V5C0-F1
#
_cell.length_a   1.000
_cell.length_b   1.000
_cell.length_c   1.000
_cell.angle_alpha   90.00
_cell.angle_beta   90.00
_cell.angle_gamma   90.00
#
_symmetry.space_group_name_H-M   'P 1'
#
loop_
_entity.id
_entity.type
_entity.pdbx_description
1 polymer ?
#
loop_
_entity_poly.entity_id
_entity_poly.type
_entity_poly.pdbx_seq_one_letter_code
_entity_poly.pdbx_strand_id
1 'polypeptide(L)'
;MSAAQKLDKNSKMKPSTWTDVNAIRGEVLGLVTAHEFNKAVQLLKKFSEKDFIYPNFKLKAERYVSHAIDLILAIESNRKFSDLSSLTRSKQQELKDKFNKHSEELKLMLEKVELAYNELRIKDSRSTRYLVRSMWISILMIAVSALVLEIFRGLSSTVAVVLESGVDQFTDAIAKYL
;
A
#
# COMPACT_ATOMS: atom_id res chain seq x y z
N MET A 1 33.71 39.15 9.84
CA MET A 1 33.53 37.74 9.41
C MET A 1 32.25 37.68 8.59
N SER A 2 32.37 37.28 7.32
CA SER A 2 31.42 37.57 6.24
C SER A 2 30.18 36.69 6.26
N ALA A 3 29.03 37.25 5.85
CA ALA A 3 27.73 36.58 5.72
C ALA A 3 27.75 35.32 4.83
N ALA A 4 28.82 35.13 4.04
CA ALA A 4 29.07 33.94 3.24
C ALA A 4 29.26 32.65 4.07
N GLN A 5 29.69 32.73 5.33
CA GLN A 5 29.89 31.54 6.18
C GLN A 5 28.61 31.00 6.84
N LYS A 6 27.49 31.73 6.77
CA LYS A 6 26.21 31.28 7.35
C LYS A 6 25.30 30.55 6.37
N LEU A 7 25.60 30.57 5.07
CA LEU A 7 24.81 29.87 4.05
C LEU A 7 25.29 28.44 3.76
N ASP A 8 26.51 28.09 4.16
CA ASP A 8 27.07 26.75 3.92
C ASP A 8 26.64 25.70 4.96
N LYS A 9 26.06 26.12 6.09
CA LYS A 9 25.68 25.19 7.16
C LYS A 9 24.35 24.45 6.95
N ASN A 10 23.65 24.72 5.84
CA ASN A 10 22.40 24.05 5.48
C ASN A 10 22.53 23.08 4.29
N SER A 11 23.75 22.82 3.81
CA SER A 11 24.04 21.88 2.72
C SER A 11 24.26 20.42 3.18
N LYS A 12 23.88 20.09 4.42
CA LYS A 12 23.72 18.68 4.82
C LYS A 12 22.45 18.12 4.18
N MET A 13 22.51 17.94 2.86
CA MET A 13 21.60 17.08 2.12
C MET A 13 21.71 15.71 2.78
N LYS A 14 20.69 15.35 3.59
CA LYS A 14 20.53 13.99 4.09
C LYS A 14 20.71 13.06 2.89
N PRO A 15 21.49 11.96 3.01
CA PRO A 15 21.46 10.95 1.97
C PRO A 15 20.00 10.60 1.74
N SER A 16 19.50 10.83 0.51
CA SER A 16 18.14 10.49 0.11
C SER A 16 17.97 9.01 0.41
N THR A 17 17.38 8.75 1.57
CA THR A 17 16.99 7.44 2.01
C THR A 17 15.65 7.28 1.35
N TRP A 18 15.68 6.58 0.21
CA TRP A 18 14.53 6.12 -0.57
C TRP A 18 13.66 5.19 0.28
N THR A 19 13.05 5.75 1.32
CA THR A 19 12.29 5.01 2.32
C THR A 19 10.86 4.84 1.83
N ASP A 20 10.36 5.78 1.01
CA ASP A 20 8.99 5.79 0.51
C ASP A 20 8.91 5.86 -1.02
N VAL A 21 8.10 4.98 -1.61
CA VAL A 21 7.70 5.03 -3.03
C VAL A 21 7.10 6.39 -3.38
N ASN A 22 6.50 7.09 -2.42
CA ASN A 22 5.92 8.43 -2.60
C ASN A 22 6.96 9.56 -2.79
N ALA A 23 8.25 9.31 -2.54
CA ALA A 23 9.30 10.29 -2.73
C ALA A 23 9.87 10.26 -4.16
N ILE A 24 9.65 9.17 -4.91
CA ILE A 24 10.33 8.98 -6.21
C ILE A 24 9.91 9.93 -7.28
N ARG A 25 8.63 10.29 -7.31
CA ARG A 25 8.14 11.29 -8.25
C ARG A 25 8.85 12.62 -8.04
N GLY A 26 8.92 13.08 -6.79
CA GLY A 26 9.55 14.36 -6.46
C GLY A 26 11.03 14.39 -6.84
N GLU A 27 11.76 13.32 -6.55
CA GLU A 27 13.20 13.27 -6.79
C GLU A 27 13.54 13.09 -8.28
N VAL A 28 12.81 12.23 -9.01
CA VAL A 28 13.00 12.08 -10.47
C VAL A 28 12.66 13.37 -11.20
N LEU A 29 11.53 14.01 -10.87
CA LEU A 29 11.16 15.28 -11.50
C LEU A 29 12.14 16.40 -11.13
N GLY A 30 12.66 16.40 -9.91
CA GLY A 30 13.73 17.31 -9.49
C GLY A 30 14.99 17.16 -10.34
N LEU A 31 15.45 15.93 -10.57
CA LEU A 31 16.62 15.65 -11.41
C LEU A 31 16.40 15.98 -12.89
N VAL A 32 15.21 15.72 -13.43
CA VAL A 32 14.84 16.12 -14.81
C VAL A 32 14.85 17.64 -14.95
N THR A 33 14.35 18.36 -13.95
CA THR A 33 14.37 19.83 -13.91
C THR A 33 15.79 20.38 -13.77
N ALA A 34 16.64 19.72 -12.96
CA ALA A 34 18.06 20.03 -12.79
C ALA A 34 18.95 19.57 -13.96
N HIS A 35 18.37 18.92 -14.98
CA HIS A 35 19.06 18.45 -16.20
C HIS A 35 20.03 17.30 -15.96
N GLU A 36 19.89 16.60 -14.85
CA GLU A 36 20.69 15.44 -14.50
C GLU A 36 19.99 14.15 -14.97
N PHE A 37 19.70 14.05 -16.28
CA PHE A 37 18.94 12.94 -16.87
C PHE A 37 19.56 11.57 -16.58
N ASN A 38 20.89 11.46 -16.69
CA ASN A 38 21.62 10.23 -16.38
C ASN A 38 21.40 9.77 -14.94
N LYS A 39 21.38 10.71 -13.98
CA LYS A 39 21.12 10.38 -12.58
C LYS A 39 19.67 9.94 -12.39
N ALA A 40 18.72 10.61 -13.04
CA ALA A 40 17.31 10.22 -13.01
C ALA A 40 17.07 8.79 -13.54
N VAL A 41 17.74 8.42 -14.64
CA VAL A 41 17.67 7.06 -15.20
C VAL A 41 18.30 6.03 -14.26
N GLN A 42 19.51 6.29 -13.74
CA GLN A 42 20.17 5.39 -12.80
C GLN A 42 19.33 5.14 -11.54
N LEU A 43 18.67 6.18 -11.06
CA LEU A 43 17.80 6.14 -9.91
C LEU A 43 16.54 5.31 -10.15
N LEU A 44 15.90 5.45 -11.30
CA LEU A 44 14.78 4.59 -11.69
C LEU A 44 15.20 3.12 -11.87
N LYS A 45 16.39 2.87 -12.40
CA LYS A 45 16.96 1.50 -12.49
C LYS A 45 17.19 0.90 -11.10
N LYS A 46 17.85 1.65 -10.20
CA LYS A 46 18.04 1.24 -8.80
C LYS A 46 16.71 1.00 -8.09
N PHE A 47 15.69 1.80 -8.38
CA PHE A 47 14.35 1.60 -7.85
C PHE A 47 13.70 0.30 -8.35
N SER A 48 13.88 -0.04 -9.63
CA SER A 48 13.37 -1.28 -10.23
C SER A 48 14.04 -2.54 -9.68
N GLU A 49 15.32 -2.44 -9.32
CA GLU A 49 16.12 -3.52 -8.75
C GLU A 49 15.86 -3.76 -7.26
N LYS A 50 15.28 -2.76 -6.56
CA LYS A 50 14.98 -2.85 -5.13
C LYS A 50 13.96 -3.95 -4.85
N ASP A 51 14.21 -4.70 -3.78
CA ASP A 51 13.23 -5.63 -3.24
C ASP A 51 12.16 -4.88 -2.45
N PHE A 52 10.90 -5.12 -2.83
CA PHE A 52 9.73 -4.53 -2.18
C PHE A 52 9.03 -5.57 -1.31
N ILE A 53 8.43 -5.11 -0.22
CA ILE A 53 7.63 -5.94 0.70
C ILE A 53 6.50 -6.68 -0.04
N TYR A 54 5.98 -6.07 -1.11
CA TYR A 54 4.89 -6.62 -1.92
C TYR A 54 5.45 -7.24 -3.22
N PRO A 55 5.45 -8.58 -3.39
CA PRO A 55 6.05 -9.23 -4.57
C PRO A 55 5.37 -8.85 -5.89
N ASN A 56 4.04 -8.66 -5.86
CA ASN A 56 3.26 -8.26 -7.04
C ASN A 56 3.46 -6.78 -7.43
N PHE A 57 4.05 -5.96 -6.57
CA PHE A 57 4.31 -4.56 -6.87
C PHE A 57 5.37 -4.44 -7.96
N LYS A 58 6.46 -5.21 -7.88
CA LYS A 58 7.59 -5.15 -8.81
C LYS A 58 7.13 -5.33 -10.25
N LEU A 59 6.37 -6.39 -10.54
CA LEU A 59 5.82 -6.68 -11.86
C LEU A 59 4.91 -5.56 -12.40
N LYS A 60 4.08 -4.96 -11.54
CA LYS A 60 3.17 -3.88 -11.93
C LYS A 60 3.92 -2.56 -12.15
N ALA A 61 4.92 -2.28 -11.33
CA ALA A 61 5.72 -1.06 -11.37
C ALA A 61 6.76 -1.05 -12.50
N GLU A 62 7.36 -2.20 -12.82
CA GLU A 62 8.41 -2.35 -13.81
C GLU A 62 8.01 -1.79 -15.18
N ARG A 63 6.78 -2.03 -15.63
CA ARG A 63 6.25 -1.47 -16.89
C ARG A 63 6.22 0.05 -16.87
N TYR A 64 5.76 0.64 -15.76
CA TYR A 64 5.67 2.11 -15.64
C TYR A 64 7.05 2.75 -15.47
N VAL A 65 7.95 2.10 -14.74
CA VAL A 65 9.33 2.54 -14.54
C VAL A 65 10.11 2.49 -15.85
N SER A 66 9.96 1.40 -16.63
CA SER A 66 10.59 1.27 -17.95
C SER A 66 10.12 2.38 -18.90
N HIS A 67 8.80 2.61 -18.97
CA HIS A 67 8.26 3.70 -19.80
C HIS A 67 8.71 5.09 -19.31
N ALA A 68 8.83 5.29 -17.99
CA ALA A 68 9.37 6.53 -17.43
C ALA A 68 10.83 6.76 -17.84
N ILE A 69 11.66 5.72 -17.92
CA ILE A 69 13.03 5.80 -18.41
C ILE A 69 13.05 6.25 -19.88
N ASP A 70 12.21 5.64 -20.73
CA ASP A 70 12.11 5.98 -22.15
C ASP A 70 11.70 7.45 -22.36
N LEU A 71 10.74 7.93 -21.56
CA LEU A 71 10.30 9.33 -21.58
C LEU A 71 11.43 10.29 -21.18
N ILE A 72 12.25 9.95 -20.18
CA ILE A 72 13.39 10.77 -19.77
C ILE A 72 14.43 10.87 -20.90
N LEU A 73 14.73 9.74 -21.57
CA LEU A 73 15.65 9.71 -22.70
C LEU A 73 15.12 10.49 -23.91
N ALA A 74 13.81 10.42 -24.17
CA ALA A 74 13.15 11.21 -25.21
C ALA A 74 13.22 12.72 -24.90
N ILE A 75 13.03 13.11 -23.64
CA ILE A 75 13.17 14.50 -23.17
C ILE A 75 14.59 15.00 -23.36
N GLU A 76 15.60 14.20 -22.97
CA GLU A 76 17.02 14.56 -23.15
C GLU A 76 17.35 14.78 -24.63
N SER A 77 16.90 13.87 -25.50
CA SER A 77 17.10 13.92 -26.95
C SER A 77 16.46 15.18 -27.56
N ASN A 78 15.17 15.41 -27.32
CA ASN A 78 14.44 16.57 -27.84
C ASN A 78 15.09 17.89 -27.40
N ARG A 79 15.68 17.95 -26.21
CA ARG A 79 16.35 19.15 -25.77
C ARG A 79 17.69 19.40 -26.47
N LYS A 80 18.52 18.36 -26.62
CA LYS A 80 19.77 18.46 -27.41
C LYS A 80 19.49 18.96 -28.83
N PHE A 81 18.35 18.58 -29.40
CA PHE A 81 17.88 19.10 -30.69
C PHE A 81 17.42 20.57 -30.64
N SER A 82 16.84 21.04 -29.55
CA SER A 82 16.43 22.45 -29.41
C SER A 82 17.61 23.42 -29.23
N ASP A 83 18.74 22.98 -28.67
CA ASP A 83 19.95 23.80 -28.50
C ASP A 83 20.71 24.00 -29.82
N LEU A 84 20.41 23.22 -30.86
CA LEU A 84 20.90 23.45 -32.21
C LEU A 84 20.19 24.69 -32.78
N SER A 85 20.87 25.84 -32.71
CA SER A 85 20.40 27.17 -33.11
C SER A 85 20.06 27.34 -34.60
N SER A 86 20.01 26.25 -35.37
CA SER A 86 19.73 26.21 -36.81
C SER A 86 18.25 25.98 -37.16
N LEU A 87 17.36 25.90 -36.18
CA LEU A 87 15.94 25.56 -36.39
C LEU A 87 15.05 26.81 -36.49
N THR A 88 14.02 26.72 -37.34
CA THR A 88 12.98 27.76 -37.46
C THR A 88 12.13 27.83 -36.19
N ARG A 89 11.60 29.01 -35.87
CA ARG A 89 10.75 29.24 -34.68
C ARG A 89 9.57 28.27 -34.58
N SER A 90 8.97 27.89 -35.71
CA SER A 90 7.89 26.91 -35.78
C SER A 90 8.32 25.51 -35.32
N LYS A 91 9.53 25.06 -35.71
CA LYS A 91 10.06 23.78 -35.25
C LYS A 91 10.43 23.82 -33.77
N GLN A 92 11.01 24.93 -33.29
CA GLN A 92 11.30 25.10 -31.86
C GLN A 92 10.02 25.02 -31.00
N GLN A 93 8.92 25.59 -31.48
CA GLN A 93 7.62 25.47 -30.80
C GLN A 93 7.12 24.03 -30.76
N GLU A 94 7.20 23.29 -31.88
CA GLU A 94 6.82 21.88 -31.95
C GLU A 94 7.65 21.02 -30.98
N LEU A 95 8.97 21.26 -30.89
CA LEU A 95 9.82 20.56 -29.93
C LEU A 95 9.46 20.90 -28.47
N LYS A 96 9.11 22.16 -28.19
CA LYS A 96 8.67 22.59 -26.86
C LYS A 96 7.35 21.91 -26.45
N ASP A 97 6.42 21.78 -27.39
CA ASP A 97 5.14 21.11 -27.16
C ASP A 97 5.35 19.60 -26.91
N LYS A 98 6.25 18.95 -27.67
CA LYS A 98 6.67 17.56 -27.44
C LYS A 98 7.33 17.37 -26.06
N PHE A 99 8.21 18.30 -25.66
CA PHE A 99 8.84 18.27 -24.34
C PHE A 99 7.81 18.34 -23.22
N ASN A 100 6.86 19.28 -23.32
CA ASN A 100 5.80 19.42 -22.31
C ASN A 100 4.94 18.15 -22.23
N LYS A 101 4.57 17.58 -23.38
CA LYS A 101 3.80 16.33 -23.46
C LYS A 101 4.52 15.17 -22.78
N HIS A 102 5.81 14.96 -23.08
CA HIS A 102 6.59 13.89 -22.44
C HIS A 102 6.82 14.12 -20.95
N SER A 103 6.96 15.38 -20.52
CA SER A 103 7.10 15.74 -19.10
C SER A 103 5.81 15.48 -18.32
N GLU A 104 4.65 15.79 -18.89
CA GLU A 104 3.35 15.45 -18.30
C GLU A 104 3.13 13.94 -18.25
N GLU A 105 3.46 13.22 -19.32
CA GLU A 105 3.36 11.77 -19.36
C GLU A 105 4.28 11.11 -18.31
N LEU A 106 5.49 11.64 -18.12
CA LEU A 106 6.42 11.17 -17.09
C LEU A 106 5.81 11.33 -15.68
N LYS A 107 5.19 12.48 -15.40
CA LYS A 107 4.49 12.71 -14.12
C LYS A 107 3.39 11.67 -13.89
N LEU A 108 2.58 11.39 -14.92
CA LEU A 108 1.51 10.40 -14.85
C LEU A 108 2.03 8.98 -14.61
N MET A 109 3.14 8.60 -15.24
CA MET A 109 3.73 7.26 -15.02
C MET A 109 4.27 7.11 -13.61
N LEU A 110 4.95 8.12 -13.08
CA LEU A 110 5.44 8.11 -11.70
C LEU A 110 4.28 8.09 -10.69
N GLU A 111 3.20 8.82 -10.95
CA GLU A 111 1.98 8.77 -10.14
C GLU A 111 1.32 7.38 -10.14
N LYS A 112 1.27 6.70 -11.29
CA LYS A 112 0.77 5.32 -11.37
C LYS A 112 1.59 4.34 -10.53
N VAL A 113 2.91 4.54 -10.44
CA VAL A 113 3.78 3.73 -9.57
C VAL A 113 3.43 3.95 -8.10
N GLU A 114 3.26 5.21 -7.68
CA GLU A 114 2.84 5.56 -6.31
C GLU A 114 1.46 4.97 -5.97
N LEU A 115 0.50 5.12 -6.88
CA LEU A 115 -0.85 4.56 -6.72
C LEU A 115 -0.83 3.04 -6.60
N ALA A 116 -0.05 2.35 -7.44
CA ALA A 116 0.07 0.90 -7.37
C ALA A 116 0.62 0.41 -6.02
N TYR A 117 1.55 1.15 -5.42
CA TYR A 117 2.08 0.83 -4.10
C TYR A 117 1.05 1.09 -2.99
N ASN A 118 0.40 2.26 -3.03
CA ASN A 118 -0.59 2.65 -2.03
C ASN A 118 -1.82 1.72 -2.05
N GLU A 119 -2.24 1.26 -3.22
CA GLU A 119 -3.31 0.27 -3.37
C GLU A 119 -2.99 -1.03 -2.62
N LEU A 120 -1.77 -1.55 -2.76
CA LEU A 120 -1.32 -2.76 -2.07
C LEU A 120 -1.26 -2.55 -0.56
N ARG A 121 -0.74 -1.42 -0.10
CA ARG A 121 -0.69 -1.05 1.32
C ARG A 121 -2.09 -0.96 1.96
N ILE A 122 -3.04 -0.36 1.24
CA ILE A 122 -4.43 -0.28 1.69
C ILE A 122 -5.08 -1.65 1.73
N LYS A 123 -4.85 -2.48 0.70
CA LYS A 123 -5.39 -3.86 0.63
C LYS A 123 -4.93 -4.70 1.81
N ASP A 124 -3.64 -4.63 2.13
CA ASP A 124 -3.04 -5.35 3.25
C ASP A 124 -3.68 -4.91 4.59
N SER A 125 -3.76 -3.59 4.82
CA SER A 125 -4.39 -3.02 6.02
C SER A 125 -5.86 -3.41 6.18
N ARG A 126 -6.62 -3.50 5.08
CA ARG A 126 -8.02 -3.97 5.09
C ARG A 126 -8.10 -5.44 5.44
N SER A 127 -7.22 -6.27 4.88
CA SER A 127 -7.21 -7.71 5.13
C SER A 127 -6.95 -8.03 6.61
N THR A 128 -5.98 -7.34 7.24
CA THR A 128 -5.70 -7.47 8.68
C THR A 128 -6.90 -7.07 9.52
N ARG A 129 -7.59 -5.98 9.16
CA ARG A 129 -8.81 -5.55 9.87
C ARG A 129 -9.91 -6.60 9.80
N TYR A 130 -10.11 -7.22 8.63
CA TYR A 130 -11.09 -8.30 8.50
C TYR A 130 -10.70 -9.51 9.34
N LEU A 131 -9.43 -9.88 9.36
CA LEU A 131 -8.93 -11.00 10.17
C LEU A 131 -9.18 -10.78 11.66
N VAL A 132 -8.85 -9.59 12.18
CA VAL A 132 -9.11 -9.23 13.59
C VAL A 132 -10.60 -9.29 13.91
N ARG A 133 -11.47 -8.77 13.02
CA ARG A 133 -12.92 -8.82 13.23
C ARG A 133 -13.44 -10.27 13.24
N SER A 134 -12.97 -11.10 12.33
CA SER A 134 -13.34 -12.52 12.27
C SER A 134 -12.85 -13.29 13.49
N MET A 135 -11.68 -12.95 14.04
CA MET A 135 -11.16 -13.54 15.27
C MET A 135 -12.07 -13.24 16.47
N TRP A 136 -12.50 -11.98 16.63
CA TRP A 136 -13.44 -11.60 17.69
C TRP A 136 -14.80 -12.31 17.58
N ILE A 137 -15.34 -12.41 16.35
CA ILE A 137 -16.59 -13.13 16.11
C ILE A 137 -16.42 -14.62 16.42
N SER A 138 -15.29 -15.23 16.06
CA SER A 138 -15.01 -16.63 16.36
C SER A 138 -14.95 -16.90 17.86
N ILE A 139 -14.26 -16.04 18.63
CA ILE A 139 -14.21 -16.15 20.09
C ILE A 139 -15.62 -16.04 20.69
N LEU A 140 -16.40 -15.07 20.23
CA LEU A 140 -17.78 -14.88 20.70
C LEU A 140 -18.65 -16.11 20.37
N MET A 141 -18.53 -16.68 19.17
CA MET A 141 -19.26 -17.88 18.80
C MET A 141 -18.89 -19.08 19.68
N ILE A 142 -17.60 -19.28 20.00
CA ILE A 142 -17.16 -20.34 20.91
C ILE A 142 -17.75 -20.12 22.31
N ALA A 143 -17.72 -18.89 22.82
CA ALA A 143 -18.28 -18.56 24.14
C ALA A 143 -19.79 -18.82 24.19
N VAL A 144 -20.53 -18.42 23.16
CA VAL A 144 -21.97 -18.70 23.05
C VAL A 144 -22.23 -20.20 22.99
N SER A 145 -21.48 -20.95 22.18
CA SER A 145 -21.63 -22.41 22.12
C SER A 145 -21.33 -23.10 23.45
N ALA A 146 -20.31 -22.64 24.18
CA ALA A 146 -19.99 -23.16 25.52
C ALA A 146 -21.13 -22.90 26.50
N LEU A 147 -21.67 -21.68 26.54
CA LEU A 147 -22.82 -21.33 27.39
C LEU A 147 -24.06 -22.16 27.06
N VAL A 148 -24.35 -22.37 25.78
CA VAL A 148 -25.47 -23.21 25.34
C VAL A 148 -25.29 -24.65 25.85
N LEU A 149 -24.09 -25.22 25.72
CA LEU A 149 -23.80 -26.57 26.24
C LEU A 149 -23.92 -26.66 27.76
N GLU A 150 -23.47 -25.65 28.50
CA GLU A 150 -23.62 -25.59 29.96
C GLU A 150 -25.09 -25.51 30.38
N ILE A 151 -25.90 -24.69 29.71
CA ILE A 151 -27.33 -24.58 29.97
C ILE A 151 -28.02 -25.93 29.74
N PHE A 152 -27.74 -26.60 28.61
CA PHE A 152 -28.33 -27.92 28.34
C PHE A 152 -27.89 -28.99 29.35
N ARG A 153 -26.63 -28.98 29.79
CA ARG A 153 -26.13 -29.89 30.83
C ARG A 153 -26.72 -29.63 32.22
N GLY A 154 -26.87 -28.36 32.60
CA GLY A 154 -27.52 -27.99 33.86
C GLY A 154 -29.00 -28.35 33.87
N LEU A 155 -29.72 -28.02 32.78
CA LEU A 155 -31.14 -28.35 32.62
C LEU A 155 -31.38 -29.86 32.61
N SER A 156 -30.55 -30.66 31.93
CA SER A 156 -30.74 -32.11 31.89
C SER A 156 -30.64 -32.74 33.28
N SER A 157 -29.72 -32.27 34.12
CA SER A 157 -29.61 -32.71 35.51
C SER A 157 -30.85 -32.34 36.33
N THR A 158 -31.36 -31.11 36.19
CA THR A 158 -32.55 -30.67 36.93
C THR A 158 -33.80 -31.43 36.50
N VAL A 159 -33.96 -31.68 35.20
CA VAL A 159 -35.09 -32.46 34.66
C VAL A 159 -35.04 -33.91 35.17
N ALA A 160 -33.85 -34.52 35.23
CA ALA A 160 -33.69 -35.87 35.77
C ALA A 160 -34.11 -35.95 37.24
N VAL A 161 -33.65 -35.01 38.08
CA VAL A 161 -34.00 -34.97 39.51
C VAL A 161 -35.50 -34.75 39.74
N VAL A 162 -36.13 -33.86 38.96
CA VAL A 162 -37.58 -33.61 39.07
C VAL A 162 -38.39 -34.82 38.60
N LEU A 163 -37.94 -35.52 37.56
CA LEU A 163 -38.57 -36.76 37.11
C LEU A 163 -38.47 -37.87 38.15
N GLU A 164 -37.29 -38.11 38.72
CA GLU A 164 -37.10 -39.10 39.81
C GLU A 164 -38.00 -38.76 41.00
N SER A 165 -37.96 -37.51 41.47
CA SER A 165 -38.78 -37.06 42.60
C SER A 165 -40.29 -37.15 42.32
N GLY A 166 -40.70 -36.91 41.06
CA GLY A 166 -42.08 -37.04 40.63
C GLY A 166 -42.56 -38.49 40.56
N VAL A 167 -41.70 -39.40 40.09
CA VAL A 167 -41.97 -40.84 40.06
C VAL A 167 -42.09 -41.40 41.48
N ASP A 168 -41.21 -40.99 42.40
CA ASP A 168 -41.25 -41.41 43.79
C ASP A 168 -42.55 -40.97 44.48
N GLN A 169 -42.94 -39.69 44.34
CA GLN A 169 -44.20 -39.18 44.90
C GLN A 169 -45.43 -39.86 44.31
N PHE A 170 -45.42 -40.18 43.02
CA PHE A 170 -46.51 -40.89 42.36
C PHE A 170 -46.61 -42.34 42.86
N THR A 171 -45.47 -43.00 43.04
CA THR A 171 -45.39 -44.37 43.56
C THR A 171 -45.87 -44.43 45.01
N ASP A 172 -45.46 -43.49 45.85
CA ASP A 172 -45.93 -43.36 47.24
C ASP A 172 -47.43 -43.06 47.32
N ALA A 173 -47.95 -42.21 46.44
CA ALA A 173 -49.38 -41.92 46.37
C ALA A 173 -50.19 -43.17 45.99
N ILE A 174 -49.72 -43.95 45.01
CA ILE A 174 -50.37 -45.22 44.63
C ILE A 174 -50.31 -46.21 45.79
N ALA A 175 -49.14 -46.38 46.43
CA ALA A 175 -48.96 -47.30 47.53
C ALA A 175 -49.82 -46.95 48.76
N LYS A 176 -50.19 -45.68 48.93
CA LYS A 176 -51.05 -45.22 50.03
C LYS A 176 -52.55 -45.46 49.78
N TYR A 177 -52.95 -45.65 48.53
CA TYR A 177 -54.35 -45.89 48.13
C TYR A 177 -54.68 -47.36 47.85
N LEU A 178 -53.68 -48.24 47.91
CA LEU A 178 -53.77 -49.70 47.77
C LEU A 178 -53.71 -50.38 49.13
#